data_AF-A0A4S8YT10-F1
#
_entry.id   AF-A0A4S8YT10-F1
#
_cell.length_a   1.000
_cell.length_b   1.000
_cell.length_c   1.000
_cell.angle_alpha   90.00
_cell.angle_beta   90.00
_cell.angle_gamma   90.00
#
_symmetry.space_group_name_H-M   'P 1'
#
loop_
_entity.id
_entity.type
_entity.pdbx_description
1 polymer ?
#
loop_
_entity_poly.entity_id
_entity_poly.type
_entity_poly.pdbx_seq_one_letter_code
_entity_poly.pdbx_strand_id
1 'polypeptide(L)'
;MSHEPLITNLTLFYQTLAALQHISPSNILLPPNQISLTAAHDAGLCPEAIDLLNRLPHLSSDISSLPILPDGTQAVFYTSEDECLEWSRTPTYQDAPEIASSAFVLTNPNIYGTSLIYDTFTSKLLPWEAWGKHVDFEIAEMEKLFEDCDGDAKPADEILK
;
A
#
# COMPACT_ATOMS: atom_id res chain seq x y z
N MET A 1 -0.48 14.48 -12.56
CA MET A 1 -1.11 13.82 -13.73
C MET A 1 -2.62 13.70 -13.50
N SER A 2 -3.43 13.25 -14.47
CA SER A 2 -4.89 13.12 -14.24
C SER A 2 -5.21 11.74 -13.64
N HIS A 3 -5.66 11.72 -12.38
CA HIS A 3 -6.03 10.50 -11.65
C HIS A 3 -7.55 10.23 -11.66
N GLU A 4 -8.30 10.94 -12.52
CA GLU A 4 -9.76 10.81 -12.65
C GLU A 4 -10.25 9.38 -12.87
N PRO A 5 -9.57 8.51 -13.66
CA PRO A 5 -9.99 7.12 -13.80
C PRO A 5 -10.00 6.37 -12.47
N LEU A 6 -9.00 6.60 -11.59
CA LEU A 6 -8.95 5.97 -10.28
C LEU A 6 -10.10 6.49 -9.40
N ILE A 7 -10.25 7.81 -9.30
CA ILE A 7 -11.31 8.44 -8.48
C ILE A 7 -12.68 7.92 -8.90
N THR A 8 -12.95 7.90 -10.21
CA THR A 8 -14.23 7.45 -10.77
C THR A 8 -14.47 5.97 -10.47
N ASN A 9 -13.49 5.10 -10.75
CA ASN A 9 -13.66 3.66 -10.58
C ASN A 9 -13.80 3.28 -9.10
N LEU A 10 -13.03 3.92 -8.21
CA LEU A 10 -13.12 3.67 -6.77
C LEU A 10 -14.47 4.14 -6.22
N THR A 11 -14.96 5.30 -6.68
CA THR A 11 -16.29 5.82 -6.32
C THR A 11 -17.38 4.84 -6.74
N LEU A 12 -17.35 4.39 -8.00
CA LEU A 12 -18.31 3.42 -8.52
C LEU A 12 -18.25 2.09 -7.77
N PHE A 13 -17.05 1.63 -7.42
CA PHE A 13 -16.87 0.41 -6.65
C PHE A 13 -17.54 0.51 -5.27
N TYR A 14 -17.27 1.57 -4.50
CA TYR A 14 -17.89 1.76 -3.19
C TYR A 14 -19.41 1.95 -3.27
N GLN A 15 -19.90 2.70 -4.27
CA GLN A 15 -21.34 2.83 -4.53
C GLN A 15 -21.98 1.48 -4.88
N THR A 16 -21.27 0.61 -5.61
CA THR A 16 -21.74 -0.74 -5.93
C THR A 16 -21.81 -1.59 -4.66
N LEU A 17 -20.80 -1.53 -3.78
CA LEU A 17 -20.84 -2.22 -2.48
C LEU A 17 -22.05 -1.78 -1.64
N ALA A 18 -22.35 -0.47 -1.62
CA ALA A 18 -23.51 0.06 -0.92
C ALA A 18 -24.84 -0.37 -1.57
N ALA A 19 -24.92 -0.36 -2.91
CA ALA A 19 -26.10 -0.82 -3.64
C ALA A 19 -26.40 -2.31 -3.42
N LEU A 20 -25.34 -3.11 -3.24
CA LEU A 20 -25.43 -4.53 -2.89
C LEU A 20 -25.66 -4.78 -1.39
N GLN A 21 -25.82 -3.71 -0.59
CA GLN A 21 -26.00 -3.78 0.87
C GLN A 21 -24.83 -4.45 1.61
N HIS A 22 -23.64 -4.48 1.01
CA HIS A 22 -22.43 -4.97 1.67
C HIS A 22 -21.92 -3.96 2.71
N ILE A 23 -22.11 -2.67 2.44
CA ILE A 23 -21.84 -1.54 3.34
C ILE A 23 -23.05 -0.59 3.36
N SER A 24 -23.14 0.28 4.38
CA SER A 24 -24.10 1.38 4.35
C SER A 24 -23.60 2.51 3.43
N PRO A 25 -24.47 3.22 2.70
CA PRO A 25 -24.09 4.45 1.99
C PRO A 25 -23.44 5.49 2.92
N SER A 26 -23.78 5.50 4.21
CA SER A 26 -23.16 6.39 5.21
C SER A 26 -21.69 6.06 5.48
N ASN A 27 -21.22 4.87 5.10
CA ASN A 27 -19.81 4.48 5.23
C ASN A 27 -18.93 5.05 4.11
N ILE A 28 -19.48 5.70 3.10
CA ILE A 28 -18.72 6.28 1.98
C ILE A 28 -18.47 7.77 2.28
N LEU A 29 -17.20 8.14 2.42
CA LEU A 29 -16.73 9.50 2.62
C LEU A 29 -16.36 10.12 1.27
N LEU A 30 -17.21 11.04 0.79
CA LEU A 30 -17.01 11.71 -0.49
C LEU A 30 -15.96 12.83 -0.35
N PRO A 31 -15.11 13.05 -1.38
CA PRO A 31 -14.13 14.13 -1.37
C PRO A 31 -14.80 15.53 -1.37
N PRO A 32 -14.11 16.59 -0.90
CA PRO A 32 -12.74 16.58 -0.41
C PRO A 32 -12.64 16.01 1.02
N ASN A 33 -11.73 15.05 1.19
CA ASN A 33 -11.45 14.42 2.47
C ASN A 33 -10.31 15.16 3.17
N GLN A 34 -10.29 15.12 4.51
CA GLN A 34 -9.23 15.74 5.32
C GLN A 34 -8.28 14.65 5.81
N ILE A 35 -7.02 14.75 5.39
CA ILE A 35 -5.94 13.85 5.79
C ILE A 35 -4.94 14.65 6.61
N SER A 36 -4.39 14.04 7.66
CA SER A 36 -3.32 14.65 8.45
C SER A 36 -2.08 14.87 7.59
N LEU A 37 -1.84 16.12 7.19
CA LEU A 37 -0.67 16.48 6.38
C LEU A 37 0.63 16.16 7.11
N THR A 38 0.69 16.37 8.42
CA THR A 38 1.84 16.04 9.25
C THR A 38 2.11 14.54 9.21
N ALA A 39 1.10 13.70 9.50
CA ALA A 39 1.28 12.25 9.46
C ALA A 39 1.64 11.74 8.06
N ALA A 40 1.09 12.33 7.00
CA ALA A 40 1.39 11.95 5.63
C ALA A 40 2.82 12.30 5.22
N HIS A 41 3.33 13.45 5.66
CA HIS A 41 4.72 13.83 5.47
C HIS A 41 5.69 12.97 6.29
N ASP A 42 5.35 12.65 7.53
CA ASP A 42 6.15 11.79 8.39
C ASP A 42 6.21 10.34 7.85
N ALA A 43 5.14 9.89 7.19
CA ALA A 43 5.12 8.64 6.43
C ALA A 43 5.93 8.68 5.12
N GLY A 44 6.46 9.85 4.73
CA GLY A 44 7.27 10.04 3.53
C GLY A 44 6.48 10.07 2.22
N LEU A 45 5.18 10.34 2.26
CA LEU A 45 4.38 10.55 1.03
C LEU A 45 4.76 11.87 0.34
N CYS A 46 4.80 11.85 -0.98
CA CYS A 46 5.04 13.05 -1.78
C CYS A 46 3.77 13.92 -1.89
N PRO A 47 3.90 15.23 -2.18
CA PRO A 47 2.74 16.12 -2.29
C PRO A 47 1.67 15.68 -3.30
N GLU A 48 2.06 15.03 -4.41
CA GLU A 48 1.11 14.55 -5.43
C GLU A 48 0.30 13.35 -4.92
N ALA A 49 0.91 12.45 -4.14
CA ALA A 49 0.19 11.37 -3.46
C ALA A 49 -0.79 11.92 -2.41
N ILE A 50 -0.36 12.91 -1.61
CA ILE A 50 -1.20 13.56 -0.60
C ILE A 50 -2.39 14.29 -1.26
N ASP A 51 -2.15 15.05 -2.33
CA ASP A 51 -3.23 15.72 -3.08
C ASP A 51 -4.25 14.72 -3.61
N LEU A 52 -3.78 13.62 -4.21
CA LEU A 52 -4.66 12.56 -4.70
C LEU A 52 -5.47 11.92 -3.57
N LEU A 53 -4.83 11.60 -2.44
CA LEU A 53 -5.52 11.00 -1.30
C LEU A 53 -6.65 11.90 -0.77
N ASN A 54 -6.49 13.23 -0.74
CA ASN A 54 -7.57 14.15 -0.36
C ASN A 54 -8.74 14.16 -1.35
N ARG A 55 -8.50 13.76 -2.60
CA ARG A 55 -9.47 13.74 -3.70
C ARG A 55 -10.14 12.38 -3.91
N LEU A 56 -9.61 11.30 -3.31
CA LEU A 56 -10.22 9.98 -3.40
C LEU A 56 -11.46 9.89 -2.52
N PRO A 57 -12.47 9.09 -2.91
CA PRO A 57 -13.46 8.62 -1.96
C PRO A 57 -12.78 7.70 -0.94
N HIS A 58 -13.16 7.81 0.33
CA HIS A 58 -12.70 6.91 1.39
C HIS A 58 -13.88 6.13 1.95
N LEU A 59 -13.59 5.03 2.63
CA LEU A 59 -14.55 4.36 3.49
C LEU A 59 -14.40 4.88 4.92
N SER A 60 -15.38 4.66 5.79
CA SER A 60 -15.30 5.00 7.22
C SER A 60 -14.60 3.90 8.01
N SER A 61 -13.78 4.25 9.02
CA SER A 61 -13.05 3.28 9.86
C SER A 61 -13.95 2.26 10.57
N ASP A 62 -15.24 2.56 10.73
CA ASP A 62 -16.28 1.65 11.25
C ASP A 62 -16.37 0.30 10.51
N ILE A 63 -15.91 0.22 9.26
CA ILE A 63 -15.94 -1.00 8.45
C ILE A 63 -14.55 -1.59 8.18
N SER A 64 -13.55 -1.21 8.97
CA SER A 64 -12.15 -1.62 8.82
C SER A 64 -11.92 -3.13 8.81
N SER A 65 -12.68 -3.88 9.60
CA SER A 65 -12.56 -5.34 9.63
C SER A 65 -13.33 -6.05 8.51
N LEU A 66 -14.18 -5.35 7.76
CA LEU A 66 -15.04 -5.96 6.75
C LEU A 66 -14.24 -6.22 5.46
N PRO A 67 -14.18 -7.47 4.98
CA PRO A 67 -13.56 -7.75 3.68
C PRO A 67 -14.41 -7.12 2.57
N ILE A 68 -13.78 -6.30 1.73
CA ILE A 68 -14.39 -5.68 0.55
C ILE A 68 -14.21 -6.53 -0.70
N LEU A 69 -13.29 -7.50 -0.67
CA LEU A 69 -13.15 -8.54 -1.69
C LEU A 69 -13.21 -9.95 -1.06
N PRO A 70 -13.61 -10.99 -1.84
CA PRO A 70 -13.73 -12.35 -1.33
C PRO A 70 -12.44 -13.00 -0.83
N ASP A 71 -11.28 -12.51 -1.27
CA ASP A 71 -9.95 -12.99 -0.85
C ASP A 71 -9.53 -12.49 0.55
N GLY A 72 -10.39 -11.70 1.20
CA GLY A 72 -10.11 -11.12 2.52
C GLY A 72 -9.44 -9.75 2.45
N THR A 73 -9.34 -9.14 1.28
CA THR A 73 -8.89 -7.74 1.16
C THR A 73 -9.85 -6.79 1.87
N GLN A 74 -9.30 -5.88 2.66
CA GLN A 74 -10.01 -4.90 3.49
C GLN A 74 -9.74 -3.47 3.01
N ALA A 75 -10.63 -2.55 3.37
CA ALA A 75 -10.46 -1.14 3.11
C ALA A 75 -9.38 -0.53 4.01
N VAL A 76 -8.73 0.53 3.54
CA VAL A 76 -7.86 1.39 4.34
C VAL A 76 -8.50 2.76 4.53
N PHE A 77 -8.06 3.46 5.57
CA PHE A 77 -8.62 4.72 6.01
C PHE A 77 -7.50 5.72 6.15
N TYR A 78 -7.61 6.87 5.49
CA TYR A 78 -6.60 7.94 5.59
C TYR A 78 -7.11 9.17 6.35
N THR A 79 -8.39 9.18 6.72
CA THR A 79 -9.09 10.36 7.23
C THR A 79 -9.21 10.41 8.76
N SER A 80 -8.64 9.42 9.47
CA SER A 80 -8.60 9.43 10.93
C SER A 80 -7.47 10.33 11.41
N GLU A 81 -7.78 11.34 12.22
CA GLU A 81 -6.78 12.24 12.81
C GLU A 81 -5.86 11.53 13.81
N ASP A 82 -6.33 10.41 14.38
CA ASP A 82 -5.59 9.62 15.37
C ASP A 82 -4.73 8.51 14.73
N GLU A 83 -4.83 8.27 13.42
CA GLU A 83 -4.09 7.20 12.76
C GLU A 83 -2.69 7.63 12.31
N CYS A 84 -1.71 6.82 12.69
CA CYS A 84 -0.37 6.89 12.15
C CYS A 84 -0.39 6.42 10.69
N LEU A 85 0.07 7.24 9.74
CA LEU A 85 0.12 6.89 8.31
C LEU A 85 1.41 6.16 7.90
N GLU A 86 2.25 5.73 8.84
CA GLU A 86 3.47 4.96 8.56
C GLU A 86 3.17 3.71 7.70
N TRP A 87 1.99 3.11 7.86
CA TRP A 87 1.58 1.95 7.07
C TRP A 87 1.25 2.26 5.61
N SER A 88 1.05 3.53 5.26
CA SER A 88 0.62 3.96 3.92
C SER A 88 1.56 3.51 2.81
N ARG A 89 2.83 3.24 3.15
CA ARG A 89 3.87 2.76 2.24
C ARG A 89 4.39 1.37 2.59
N THR A 90 3.68 0.63 3.44
CA THR A 90 3.99 -0.77 3.78
C THR A 90 2.79 -1.65 3.42
N PRO A 91 2.76 -2.24 2.21
CA PRO A 91 1.63 -3.06 1.73
C PRO A 91 1.34 -4.29 2.60
N THR A 92 2.35 -4.76 3.32
CA THR A 92 2.27 -5.91 4.23
C THR A 92 3.04 -5.60 5.52
N TYR A 93 2.65 -6.28 6.60
CA TYR A 93 3.40 -6.26 7.87
C TYR A 93 4.68 -7.11 7.84
N GLN A 94 4.89 -7.86 6.75
CA GLN A 94 6.04 -8.75 6.58
C GLN A 94 7.13 -8.02 5.80
N ASP A 95 8.29 -7.88 6.43
CA ASP A 95 9.52 -7.26 5.89
C ASP A 95 9.46 -5.75 5.58
N ALA A 96 8.31 -5.09 5.81
CA ALA A 96 8.09 -3.64 5.65
C ALA A 96 8.77 -3.05 4.39
N PRO A 97 8.53 -3.60 3.19
CA PRO A 97 9.12 -3.06 1.97
C PRO A 97 8.54 -1.67 1.73
N GLU A 98 9.38 -0.65 1.89
CA GLU A 98 8.98 0.74 1.70
C GLU A 98 8.79 1.00 0.20
N ILE A 99 7.54 1.15 -0.25
CA ILE A 99 7.24 1.52 -1.63
C ILE A 99 7.64 2.98 -1.89
N ALA A 100 7.75 3.39 -3.15
CA ALA A 100 8.12 4.76 -3.52
C ALA A 100 7.25 5.83 -2.84
N SER A 101 7.78 7.03 -2.61
CA SER A 101 7.03 8.14 -2.00
C SER A 101 5.85 8.64 -2.84
N SER A 102 5.82 8.32 -4.13
CA SER A 102 4.69 8.56 -5.03
C SER A 102 3.58 7.51 -4.91
N ALA A 103 3.82 6.41 -4.20
CA ALA A 103 2.91 5.30 -4.09
C ALA A 103 2.32 5.17 -2.68
N PHE A 104 1.08 4.68 -2.61
CA PHE A 104 0.40 4.42 -1.35
C PHE A 104 -0.52 3.21 -1.45
N VAL A 105 -0.81 2.61 -0.29
CA VAL A 105 -1.70 1.46 -0.15
C VAL A 105 -3.16 1.90 -0.25
N LEU A 106 -3.94 1.27 -1.12
CA LEU A 106 -5.39 1.46 -1.27
C LEU A 106 -6.23 0.39 -0.55
N THR A 107 -5.67 -0.78 -0.32
CA THR A 107 -6.34 -1.87 0.41
C THR A 107 -5.35 -2.64 1.26
N ASN A 108 -5.81 -3.12 2.41
CA ASN A 108 -5.02 -3.98 3.28
C ASN A 108 -5.34 -5.44 3.02
N PRO A 109 -4.33 -6.30 2.87
CA PRO A 109 -4.57 -7.72 2.79
C PRO A 109 -4.80 -8.29 4.20
N ASN A 110 -5.83 -9.12 4.36
CA ASN A 110 -5.85 -10.06 5.49
C ASN A 110 -4.88 -11.23 5.19
N ILE A 111 -4.93 -12.32 5.96
CA ILE A 111 -4.00 -13.47 5.87
C ILE A 111 -3.83 -14.02 4.44
N TYR A 112 -4.82 -13.92 3.55
CA TYR A 112 -4.71 -14.40 2.16
C TYR A 112 -5.08 -13.34 1.12
N GLY A 113 -5.17 -12.07 1.53
CA GLY A 113 -5.65 -10.99 0.67
C GLY A 113 -4.57 -10.40 -0.22
N THR A 114 -5.00 -9.45 -1.04
CA THR A 114 -4.13 -8.66 -1.91
C THR A 114 -4.15 -7.20 -1.48
N SER A 115 -2.98 -6.63 -1.18
CA SER A 115 -2.85 -5.19 -1.07
C SER A 115 -2.85 -4.59 -2.47
N LEU A 116 -3.69 -3.60 -2.71
CA LEU A 116 -3.65 -2.79 -3.92
C LEU A 116 -2.84 -1.55 -3.62
N ILE A 117 -1.82 -1.30 -4.44
CA ILE A 117 -0.96 -0.13 -4.33
C ILE A 117 -1.26 0.77 -5.52
N TYR A 118 -1.37 2.07 -5.30
CA TYR A 118 -1.45 3.03 -6.38
C TYR A 118 -0.22 3.91 -6.40
N ASP A 119 0.45 3.97 -7.54
CA ASP A 119 1.58 4.87 -7.77
C ASP A 119 1.12 6.07 -8.60
N THR A 120 1.22 7.27 -8.04
CA THR A 120 0.85 8.52 -8.72
C THR A 120 1.79 8.85 -9.87
N PHE A 121 3.05 8.44 -9.80
CA PHE A 121 4.02 8.72 -10.86
C PHE A 121 3.69 7.93 -12.13
N THR A 122 3.52 6.61 -12.02
CA THR A 122 3.15 5.78 -13.18
C THR A 122 1.64 5.76 -13.47
N SER A 123 0.81 6.28 -12.55
CA SER A 123 -0.66 6.21 -12.61
C SER A 123 -1.18 4.77 -12.72
N LYS A 124 -0.48 3.81 -12.10
CA LYS A 124 -0.81 2.38 -12.15
C LYS A 124 -1.30 1.87 -10.80
N LEU A 125 -2.26 0.95 -10.89
CA LEU A 125 -2.68 0.09 -9.78
C LEU A 125 -1.85 -1.20 -9.85
N LEU A 126 -1.14 -1.51 -8.76
CA LEU A 126 -0.25 -2.66 -8.67
C LEU A 126 -0.74 -3.58 -7.54
N PRO A 127 -0.96 -4.87 -7.80
CA PRO A 127 -1.30 -5.83 -6.76
C PRO A 127 -0.04 -6.24 -5.98
N TRP A 128 -0.21 -6.49 -4.69
CA TRP A 128 0.80 -7.04 -3.80
C TRP A 128 0.18 -8.15 -2.94
N GLU A 129 0.58 -9.38 -3.21
CA GLU A 129 0.08 -10.55 -2.48
C GLU A 129 0.70 -10.60 -1.08
N ALA A 130 -0.11 -10.95 -0.06
CA ALA A 130 0.39 -11.14 1.30
C ALA A 130 1.40 -12.29 1.42
N TRP A 131 1.33 -13.28 0.52
CA TRP A 131 2.21 -14.45 0.48
C TRP A 131 2.46 -14.88 -0.96
N GLY A 132 3.73 -14.96 -1.38
CA GLY A 132 4.11 -15.42 -2.73
C GLY A 132 5.50 -14.95 -3.14
N LYS A 133 6.11 -15.57 -4.16
CA LYS A 133 7.34 -15.04 -4.78
C LYS A 133 6.99 -13.73 -5.46
N HIS A 134 7.46 -12.63 -4.88
CA HIS A 134 7.27 -11.30 -5.46
C HIS A 134 7.91 -11.27 -6.86
N VAL A 135 7.17 -10.74 -7.83
CA VAL A 135 7.70 -10.41 -9.15
C VAL A 135 8.93 -9.55 -8.89
N ASP A 136 10.10 -10.04 -9.31
CA ASP A 136 11.35 -9.30 -9.21
C ASP A 136 11.13 -7.94 -9.90
N PHE A 137 10.89 -6.90 -9.10
CA PHE A 137 11.07 -5.55 -9.59
C PHE A 137 12.56 -5.47 -9.90
N GLU A 138 12.92 -5.44 -11.18
CA GLU A 138 14.24 -4.97 -11.60
C GLU A 138 14.36 -3.50 -11.16
N ILE A 139 14.64 -3.31 -9.87
CA ILE A 139 15.24 -2.09 -9.35
C ILE A 139 16.62 -2.12 -9.97
N ALA A 140 16.85 -1.25 -10.96
CA ALA A 140 18.16 -1.07 -11.54
C ALA A 140 19.15 -0.83 -10.39
N GLU A 141 20.00 -1.83 -10.09
CA GLU A 141 21.13 -1.69 -9.20
C GLU A 141 22.07 -0.64 -9.82
N MET A 142 21.87 0.62 -9.44
CA MET A 142 22.90 1.62 -9.58
C MET A 142 24.01 1.29 -8.59
N GLU A 143 25.10 0.79 -9.15
CA GLU A 143 26.43 0.63 -8.59
C GLU A 143 26.69 1.40 -7.28
N LYS A 144 27.04 0.64 -6.23
CA LYS A 144 28.17 0.91 -5.34
C LYS A 144 28.81 -0.47 -5.08
N LEU A 145 29.93 -0.83 -5.69
CA LEU A 145 31.27 -0.26 -5.52
C LEU A 145 31.59 -0.16 -4.02
N PHE A 146 32.71 -0.76 -3.59
CA PHE A 146 33.17 -0.99 -2.20
C PHE A 146 32.50 -2.23 -1.55
N GLU A 147 33.16 -3.26 -1.03
CA GLU A 147 34.57 -3.55 -0.73
C GLU A 147 34.58 -5.05 -0.33
N ASP A 148 35.04 -5.96 -1.19
CA ASP A 148 35.35 -7.33 -0.76
C ASP A 148 36.64 -7.27 0.07
N CYS A 149 36.48 -7.08 1.38
CA CYS A 149 37.55 -7.25 2.35
C CYS A 149 37.90 -8.75 2.45
N ASP A 150 39.16 -9.05 2.14
CA ASP A 150 39.86 -10.30 2.47
C ASP A 150 39.56 -10.75 3.91
N GLY A 151 39.23 -12.04 4.07
CA GLY A 151 38.96 -12.64 5.37
C GLY A 151 38.94 -14.17 5.34
N ASP A 152 40.14 -14.75 5.33
CA ASP A 152 40.53 -16.12 5.72
C ASP A 152 39.42 -17.05 6.29
N ALA A 153 39.11 -18.13 5.56
CA ALA A 153 38.60 -19.36 6.15
C ALA A 153 39.23 -20.58 5.45
N LYS A 154 40.08 -21.31 6.17
CA LYS A 154 40.80 -22.52 5.72
C LYS A 154 39.86 -23.71 5.48
N PRO A 155 40.24 -24.66 4.61
CA PRO A 155 39.42 -25.82 4.27
C PRO A 155 39.47 -26.88 5.37
N ALA A 156 38.30 -27.39 5.76
CA ALA A 156 38.16 -28.54 6.64
C ALA A 156 37.94 -29.80 5.80
N ASP A 157 39.03 -30.38 5.31
CA ASP A 157 39.10 -31.84 5.37
C ASP A 157 39.02 -32.19 6.87
N GLU A 158 37.80 -32.41 7.35
CA GLU A 158 37.50 -33.31 8.47
C GLU A 158 37.18 -34.65 7.80
N ILE A 159 38.18 -35.46 7.44
CA ILE A 159 39.03 -36.26 8.33
C ILE A 159 38.15 -37.13 9.26
N LEU A 160 37.94 -38.37 8.79
CA LEU A 160 37.74 -39.61 9.54
C LEU A 160 36.31 -39.99 10.00
N LYS A 161 35.55 -40.67 9.13
CA LYS A 161 35.35 -42.14 9.21
C LYS A 161 34.51 -42.70 8.05
#